data_AF-A0A4R7JU93-F1
#
_entry.id   AF-A0A4R7JU93-F1
#
_cell.length_a   1.000
_cell.length_b   1.000
_cell.length_c   1.000
_cell.angle_alpha   90.00
_cell.angle_beta   90.00
_cell.angle_gamma   90.00
#
_symmetry.space_group_name_H-M   'P 1'
#
loop_
_entity.id
_entity.type
_entity.pdbx_description
1 polymer ?
#
loop_
_entity_poly.entity_id
_entity_poly.type
_entity_poly.pdbx_seq_one_letter_code
_entity_poly.pdbx_strand_id
1 'polypeptide(L)'
;MEIKLTEGKKELFAVTHPFFKEEGYRFQSKRPVLYRKEFENFYVQLYLQFAIKLWNHLSGPFRISFKEVEKIIFEIGIPTNSFEHIKKGDNILLTIHDVHNKDYMDAVTKLNFKKLDSFRQWGHAIVDYAQGPGQTFIDTYSYLPNVLKEMDRLEAEGKYWKEILVGGLDHLFRGLIISKLCDDPNFNVKLEKWDSVISQSKYKIWHSYFNTLKDRLETIKPIYPYYKNV
;
A
#
# COMPACT_ATOMS: atom_id res chain seq x y z
N MET A 1 28.59 -19.93 14.64
CA MET A 1 28.97 -19.36 13.34
C MET A 1 27.86 -18.40 12.93
N GLU A 2 28.18 -17.12 12.75
CA GLU A 2 27.22 -16.09 12.37
C GLU A 2 27.02 -16.14 10.84
N ILE A 3 25.78 -16.27 10.39
CA ILE A 3 25.45 -16.36 8.96
C ILE A 3 25.62 -14.98 8.33
N LYS A 4 26.28 -14.93 7.16
CA LYS A 4 26.36 -13.67 6.41
C LYS A 4 25.00 -13.38 5.78
N LEU A 5 24.50 -12.15 5.93
CA LEU A 5 23.24 -11.72 5.30
C LEU A 5 23.21 -11.99 3.77
N THR A 6 24.36 -11.95 3.11
CA THR A 6 24.49 -12.28 1.68
C THR A 6 24.16 -13.74 1.38
N GLU A 7 24.47 -14.68 2.28
CA GLU A 7 24.14 -16.10 2.14
C GLU A 7 22.63 -16.31 2.37
N GLY A 8 22.07 -15.70 3.42
CA GLY A 8 20.62 -15.74 3.67
C GLY A 8 19.81 -15.18 2.50
N LYS A 9 20.24 -14.06 1.91
CA LYS A 9 19.59 -13.50 0.72
C LYS A 9 19.61 -14.45 -0.49
N LYS A 10 20.69 -15.21 -0.69
CA LYS A 10 20.76 -16.20 -1.78
C LYS A 10 19.68 -17.27 -1.62
N GLU A 11 19.47 -17.78 -0.41
CA GLU A 11 18.43 -18.76 -0.13
C GLU A 11 17.01 -18.20 -0.35
N LEU A 12 16.74 -17.00 0.16
CA LEU A 12 15.47 -16.31 -0.03
C LEU A 12 15.16 -16.10 -1.52
N PHE A 13 16.14 -15.63 -2.27
CA PHE A 13 15.97 -15.30 -3.68
C PHE A 13 15.96 -16.52 -4.59
N ALA A 14 16.58 -17.63 -4.18
CA ALA A 14 16.47 -18.90 -4.89
C ALA A 14 15.02 -19.41 -4.95
N VAL A 15 14.20 -19.08 -3.94
CA VAL A 15 12.76 -19.41 -3.90
C VAL A 15 11.91 -18.33 -4.56
N THR A 16 12.15 -17.06 -4.22
CA THR A 16 11.24 -15.98 -4.63
C THR A 16 11.45 -15.50 -6.07
N HIS A 17 12.69 -15.46 -6.58
CA HIS A 17 12.95 -14.96 -7.95
C HIS A 17 12.25 -15.78 -9.04
N PRO A 18 12.29 -17.13 -9.03
CA PRO A 18 11.61 -17.93 -10.05
C PRO A 18 10.11 -17.60 -10.15
N PHE A 19 9.40 -17.66 -9.02
CA PHE A 19 7.97 -17.37 -8.95
C PHE A 19 7.63 -15.95 -9.44
N PHE A 20 8.25 -14.92 -8.85
CA PHE A 20 7.90 -13.54 -9.20
C PHE A 20 8.27 -13.19 -10.64
N LYS A 21 9.34 -13.78 -11.19
CA LYS A 21 9.71 -13.59 -12.60
C LYS A 21 8.67 -14.22 -13.53
N GLU A 22 8.22 -15.44 -13.23
CA GLU A 22 7.17 -16.13 -13.98
C GLU A 22 5.86 -15.33 -13.98
N GLU A 23 5.50 -14.77 -12.83
CA GLU A 23 4.33 -13.89 -12.66
C GLU A 23 4.51 -12.48 -13.27
N GLY A 24 5.65 -12.19 -13.91
CA GLY A 24 5.91 -10.93 -14.60
C GLY A 24 6.25 -9.74 -13.69
N TYR A 25 6.64 -9.98 -12.44
CA TYR A 25 7.17 -8.95 -11.56
C TYR A 25 8.62 -8.63 -11.91
N ARG A 26 8.97 -7.34 -11.84
CA ARG A 26 10.35 -6.85 -11.91
C ARG A 26 10.93 -6.76 -10.51
N PHE A 27 12.17 -7.22 -10.36
CA PHE A 27 12.91 -7.12 -9.10
C PHE A 27 13.74 -5.83 -9.05
N GLN A 28 13.63 -5.10 -7.94
CA GLN A 28 14.47 -3.94 -7.62
C GLN A 28 15.39 -4.30 -6.45
N SER A 29 16.70 -4.28 -6.68
CA SER A 29 17.72 -4.61 -5.67
C SER A 29 18.21 -3.40 -4.85
N LYS A 30 18.00 -2.18 -5.35
CA LYS A 30 18.27 -0.93 -4.62
C LYS A 30 17.19 -0.69 -3.57
N ARG A 31 17.49 0.06 -2.49
CA ARG A 31 16.48 0.36 -1.47
C ARG A 31 15.38 1.28 -2.03
N PRO A 32 14.08 0.97 -1.80
CA PRO A 32 13.56 -0.24 -1.15
C PRO A 32 13.72 -1.49 -2.03
N VAL A 33 14.19 -2.61 -1.44
CA VAL A 33 14.29 -3.89 -2.16
C VAL A 33 12.88 -4.44 -2.33
N LEU A 34 12.46 -4.77 -3.55
CA LEU A 34 11.07 -5.15 -3.79
C LEU A 34 10.86 -5.94 -5.08
N TYR A 35 9.71 -6.58 -5.18
CA TYR A 35 9.11 -7.01 -6.43
C TYR A 35 7.99 -6.04 -6.81
N ARG A 36 7.91 -5.63 -8.07
CA ARG A 36 6.86 -4.75 -8.60
C ARG A 36 6.33 -5.26 -9.92
N LYS A 37 5.01 -5.29 -10.07
CA LYS A 37 4.32 -5.51 -11.33
C LYS A 37 3.53 -4.25 -11.69
N GLU A 38 3.63 -3.85 -12.95
CA GLU A 38 2.91 -2.71 -13.49
C GLU A 38 1.71 -3.18 -14.28
N PHE A 39 0.57 -2.54 -14.03
CA PHE A 39 -0.66 -2.65 -14.79
C PHE A 39 -0.97 -1.28 -15.40
N GLU A 40 -1.99 -1.23 -16.26
CA GLU A 40 -2.39 0.01 -16.93
C GLU A 40 -2.68 1.14 -15.92
N ASN A 41 -3.52 0.87 -14.91
CA ASN A 41 -4.02 1.88 -13.97
C ASN A 41 -3.43 1.81 -12.56
N PHE A 42 -2.62 0.79 -12.27
CA PHE A 42 -2.05 0.60 -10.93
C PHE A 42 -0.72 -0.15 -10.94
N TYR A 43 -0.02 -0.13 -9.81
CA TYR A 43 1.13 -0.99 -9.53
C TYR A 43 0.82 -1.90 -8.36
N VAL A 44 1.36 -3.11 -8.39
CA VAL A 44 1.42 -4.01 -7.23
C VAL A 44 2.87 -4.13 -6.81
N GLN A 45 3.16 -4.02 -5.51
CA GLN A 45 4.50 -4.27 -5.00
C GLN A 45 4.52 -5.00 -3.66
N LEU A 46 5.57 -5.80 -3.46
CA LEU A 46 5.94 -6.43 -2.19
C LEU A 46 7.36 -6.02 -1.85
N TYR A 47 7.55 -5.39 -0.69
CA TYR A 47 8.88 -4.95 -0.24
C TYR A 47 9.52 -5.97 0.69
N LEU A 48 10.85 -5.98 0.65
CA LEU A 48 11.73 -6.76 1.51
C LEU A 48 12.65 -5.79 2.28
N GLN A 49 12.58 -5.85 3.59
CA GLN A 49 13.43 -5.08 4.48
C GLN A 49 14.45 -5.99 5.16
N PHE A 50 15.72 -5.64 4.95
CA PHE A 50 16.84 -6.31 5.60
C PHE A 50 17.46 -5.36 6.63
N ALA A 51 17.20 -5.59 7.92
CA ALA A 51 17.86 -4.86 9.00
C ALA A 51 19.34 -5.23 9.14
N ILE A 52 20.16 -4.22 9.50
CA ILE A 52 21.61 -4.36 9.72
C ILE A 52 21.90 -5.07 11.06
N LYS A 53 20.99 -4.98 12.03
CA LYS A 53 21.00 -5.79 13.27
C LYS A 53 20.15 -7.03 13.02
N LEU A 54 20.79 -8.20 13.09
CA LEU A 54 20.54 -9.43 12.34
C LEU A 54 19.19 -10.16 12.52
N TRP A 55 18.22 -9.62 13.26
CA TRP A 55 17.02 -10.39 13.65
C TRP A 55 15.69 -9.79 13.21
N ASN A 56 15.68 -8.58 12.64
CA ASN A 56 14.45 -7.88 12.24
C ASN A 56 14.34 -7.78 10.71
N HIS A 57 14.39 -8.92 10.03
CA HIS A 57 14.03 -9.00 8.62
C HIS A 57 12.51 -9.04 8.51
N LEU A 58 11.96 -8.28 7.57
CA LEU A 58 10.53 -8.12 7.41
C LEU A 58 10.23 -8.07 5.92
N SER A 59 9.19 -8.77 5.51
CA SER A 59 8.54 -8.52 4.22
C SER A 59 7.20 -7.87 4.54
N GLY A 60 6.87 -6.85 3.76
CA GLY A 60 5.50 -6.37 3.77
C GLY A 60 4.58 -7.38 3.11
N PRO A 61 3.28 -7.31 3.41
CA PRO A 61 2.26 -7.85 2.53
C PRO A 61 2.22 -7.01 1.23
N PHE A 62 1.43 -7.45 0.25
CA PHE A 62 1.25 -6.71 -0.99
C PHE A 62 0.67 -5.31 -0.74
N ARG A 63 1.05 -4.39 -1.61
CA ARG A 63 0.57 -3.01 -1.62
C ARG A 63 0.24 -2.59 -3.03
N ILE A 64 -0.82 -1.80 -3.19
CA ILE A 64 -1.29 -1.31 -4.48
C ILE A 64 -1.16 0.21 -4.53
N SER A 65 -0.66 0.71 -5.65
CA SER A 65 -0.59 2.13 -5.99
C SER A 65 -1.51 2.38 -7.17
N PHE A 66 -2.63 3.08 -6.95
CA PHE A 66 -3.50 3.52 -8.02
C PHE A 66 -2.92 4.78 -8.65
N LYS A 67 -2.55 4.71 -9.93
CA LYS A 67 -1.81 5.78 -10.62
C LYS A 67 -2.52 7.11 -10.50
N GLU A 68 -3.83 7.14 -10.69
CA GLU A 68 -4.58 8.40 -10.68
C GLU A 68 -4.81 8.97 -9.28
N VAL A 69 -4.98 8.10 -8.27
CA VAL A 69 -5.05 8.54 -6.87
C VAL A 69 -3.71 9.17 -6.45
N GLU A 70 -2.61 8.45 -6.71
CA GLU A 70 -1.30 8.88 -6.26
C GLU A 70 -0.73 10.05 -7.07
N LYS A 71 -1.13 10.22 -8.33
CA LYS A 71 -0.86 11.43 -9.12
C LYS A 71 -1.46 12.67 -8.44
N ILE A 72 -2.71 12.59 -8.00
CA ILE A 72 -3.37 13.71 -7.31
C ILE A 72 -2.69 13.99 -5.96
N ILE A 73 -2.37 12.96 -5.18
CA ILE A 73 -1.60 13.12 -3.94
C ILE A 73 -0.24 13.78 -4.20
N PHE A 74 0.44 13.38 -5.28
CA PHE A 74 1.71 13.96 -5.67
C PHE A 74 1.60 15.44 -6.05
N GLU A 75 0.54 15.83 -6.79
CA GLU A 75 0.24 17.23 -7.13
C GLU A 75 -0.01 18.10 -5.89
N ILE A 76 -0.73 17.56 -4.89
CA ILE A 76 -1.06 18.28 -3.65
C ILE A 76 0.17 18.44 -2.75
N GLY A 77 1.01 17.42 -2.67
CA GLY A 77 2.09 17.35 -1.68
C GLY A 77 1.60 16.95 -0.29
N ILE A 78 2.55 16.73 0.64
CA ILE A 78 2.25 16.54 2.08
C ILE A 78 3.28 17.30 2.93
N PRO A 79 2.90 17.78 4.13
CA PRO A 79 3.78 18.59 4.97
C PRO A 79 4.98 17.83 5.55
N THR A 80 4.87 16.51 5.68
CA THR A 80 5.80 15.71 6.49
C THR A 80 6.84 14.94 5.70
N ASN A 81 6.67 14.80 4.38
CA ASN A 81 7.60 14.02 3.54
C ASN A 81 7.96 14.75 2.25
N SER A 82 9.24 14.74 1.93
CA SER A 82 9.73 15.13 0.62
C SER A 82 9.49 14.01 -0.40
N PHE A 83 8.93 14.36 -1.57
CA PHE A 83 8.72 13.42 -2.68
C PHE A 83 9.94 13.29 -3.61
N GLU A 84 11.13 13.74 -3.23
CA GLU A 84 12.34 13.68 -4.07
C GLU A 84 12.68 12.25 -4.54
N HIS A 85 12.51 11.24 -3.68
CA HIS A 85 12.73 9.84 -4.06
C HIS A 85 11.69 9.32 -5.07
N ILE A 86 10.47 9.87 -5.03
CA ILE A 86 9.42 9.56 -6.00
C ILE A 86 9.73 10.21 -7.34
N LYS A 87 10.16 11.48 -7.33
CA LYS A 87 10.57 12.24 -8.53
C LYS A 87 11.71 11.57 -9.29
N LYS A 88 12.66 10.98 -8.58
CA LYS A 88 13.80 10.24 -9.17
C LYS A 88 13.40 8.87 -9.74
N GLY A 89 12.16 8.43 -9.52
CA GLY A 89 11.69 7.11 -9.92
C GLY A 89 12.19 5.95 -9.03
N ASP A 90 12.87 6.26 -7.93
CA ASP A 90 13.43 5.26 -7.01
C ASP A 90 12.33 4.51 -6.23
N ASN A 91 11.16 5.16 -6.06
CA ASN A 91 10.03 4.60 -5.36
C ASN A 91 8.71 5.18 -5.90
N ILE A 92 7.58 4.58 -5.53
CA ILE A 92 6.23 5.06 -5.84
C ILE A 92 5.47 5.36 -4.56
N LEU A 93 4.51 6.28 -4.65
CA LEU A 93 3.50 6.40 -3.61
C LEU A 93 2.59 5.18 -3.65
N LEU A 94 1.95 4.89 -2.54
CA LEU A 94 1.09 3.71 -2.36
C LEU A 94 -0.29 4.20 -1.96
N THR A 95 -1.31 3.44 -2.32
CA THR A 95 -2.70 3.78 -2.00
C THR A 95 -3.23 2.89 -0.90
N ILE A 96 -3.06 1.57 -1.06
CA ILE A 96 -3.57 0.57 -0.12
C ILE A 96 -2.52 -0.50 0.21
N HIS A 97 -2.71 -1.17 1.34
CA HIS A 97 -1.90 -2.29 1.79
C HIS A 97 -2.76 -3.41 2.37
N ASP A 98 -2.33 -4.66 2.18
CA ASP A 98 -3.02 -5.80 2.78
C ASP A 98 -2.64 -5.94 4.26
N VAL A 99 -3.39 -5.30 5.17
CA VAL A 99 -3.12 -5.40 6.61
C VAL A 99 -3.66 -6.68 7.25
N HIS A 100 -4.43 -7.49 6.51
CA HIS A 100 -5.25 -8.54 7.10
C HIS A 100 -4.60 -9.92 7.09
N ASN A 101 -3.39 -10.07 6.55
CA ASN A 101 -2.74 -11.36 6.54
C ASN A 101 -1.92 -11.66 7.81
N LYS A 102 -2.65 -11.88 8.91
CA LYS A 102 -2.04 -12.25 10.19
C LYS A 102 -1.25 -13.56 10.09
N ASP A 103 -1.74 -14.54 9.35
CA ASP A 103 -1.10 -15.86 9.25
C ASP A 103 0.28 -15.76 8.57
N TYR A 104 0.38 -15.00 7.47
CA TYR A 104 1.66 -14.70 6.82
C TYR A 104 2.61 -13.95 7.75
N MET A 105 2.13 -12.91 8.44
CA MET A 105 2.96 -12.16 9.37
C MET A 105 3.42 -13.03 10.56
N ASP A 106 2.56 -13.88 11.08
CA ASP A 106 2.88 -14.84 12.13
C ASP A 106 3.89 -15.89 11.64
N ALA A 107 3.79 -16.34 10.39
CA ALA A 107 4.75 -17.27 9.80
C ALA A 107 6.14 -16.64 9.69
N VAL A 108 6.23 -15.39 9.22
CA VAL A 108 7.51 -14.67 9.05
C VAL A 108 8.14 -14.31 10.41
N THR A 109 7.35 -13.84 11.38
CA THR A 109 7.87 -13.38 12.68
C THR A 109 8.39 -14.50 13.57
N LYS A 110 7.95 -15.74 13.35
CA LYS A 110 8.45 -16.93 14.07
C LYS A 110 9.78 -17.47 13.54
N LEU A 111 10.27 -16.94 12.41
CA LEU A 111 11.51 -17.42 11.79
C LEU A 111 12.75 -17.01 12.59
N ASN A 112 13.69 -17.94 12.69
CA ASN A 112 14.97 -17.69 13.35
C ASN A 112 16.06 -17.41 12.31
N PHE A 113 16.24 -16.14 11.96
CA PHE A 113 17.24 -15.72 10.97
C PHE A 113 18.71 -15.99 11.38
N LYS A 114 18.96 -16.61 12.55
CA LYS A 114 20.27 -17.24 12.89
C LYS A 114 20.56 -18.48 12.04
N LYS A 115 19.54 -19.01 11.35
CA LYS A 115 19.60 -20.23 10.55
C LYS A 115 19.41 -19.89 9.07
N LEU A 116 20.21 -20.53 8.22
CA LEU A 116 20.19 -20.30 6.78
C LEU A 116 18.85 -20.75 6.19
N ASP A 117 18.36 -21.89 6.67
CA ASP A 117 17.07 -22.45 6.30
C ASP A 117 15.89 -21.51 6.59
N SER A 118 15.97 -20.65 7.62
CA SER A 118 14.92 -19.67 7.88
C SER A 118 14.76 -18.63 6.77
N PHE A 119 15.81 -18.32 6.00
CA PHE A 119 15.67 -17.47 4.82
C PHE A 119 14.96 -18.18 3.66
N ARG A 120 15.19 -19.48 3.50
CA ARG A 120 14.49 -20.31 2.52
C ARG A 120 13.01 -20.46 2.89
N GLN A 121 12.71 -20.75 4.16
CA GLN A 121 11.36 -20.79 4.71
C GLN A 121 10.64 -19.44 4.55
N TRP A 122 11.35 -18.33 4.76
CA TRP A 122 10.81 -17.00 4.49
C TRP A 122 10.41 -16.84 3.01
N GLY A 123 11.25 -17.32 2.09
CA GLY A 123 10.93 -17.32 0.66
C GLY A 123 9.68 -18.10 0.33
N HIS A 124 9.50 -19.29 0.92
CA HIS A 124 8.27 -20.07 0.76
C HIS A 124 7.05 -19.36 1.33
N ALA A 125 7.15 -18.80 2.54
CA ALA A 125 6.04 -18.02 3.13
C ALA A 125 5.61 -16.84 2.25
N ILE A 126 6.55 -16.16 1.58
CA ILE A 126 6.24 -15.09 0.62
C ILE A 126 5.52 -15.65 -0.61
N VAL A 127 5.99 -16.75 -1.19
CA VAL A 127 5.39 -17.36 -2.38
C VAL A 127 4.01 -17.91 -2.07
N ASP A 128 3.84 -18.63 -0.96
CA ASP A 128 2.55 -19.18 -0.53
C ASP A 128 1.51 -18.07 -0.29
N TYR A 129 1.93 -16.98 0.38
CA TYR A 129 1.10 -15.79 0.52
C TYR A 129 0.73 -15.20 -0.85
N ALA A 130 1.71 -15.05 -1.74
CA ALA A 130 1.50 -14.45 -3.05
C ALA A 130 0.59 -15.28 -3.95
N GLN A 131 0.60 -16.60 -3.83
CA GLN A 131 -0.25 -17.53 -4.58
C GLN A 131 -1.66 -17.67 -4.00
N GLY A 132 -1.83 -17.46 -2.69
CA GLY A 132 -3.11 -17.61 -2.01
C GLY A 132 -3.73 -16.27 -1.60
N PRO A 133 -3.72 -15.91 -0.30
CA PRO A 133 -4.40 -14.72 0.18
C PRO A 133 -3.93 -13.39 -0.46
N GLY A 134 -2.65 -13.27 -0.80
CA GLY A 134 -2.10 -12.09 -1.46
C GLY A 134 -2.64 -11.92 -2.87
N GLN A 135 -2.86 -13.02 -3.61
CA GLN A 135 -3.55 -12.97 -4.89
C GLN A 135 -5.01 -12.54 -4.71
N THR A 136 -5.70 -13.10 -3.71
CA THR A 136 -7.09 -12.69 -3.38
C THR A 136 -7.19 -11.20 -3.07
N PHE A 137 -6.23 -10.64 -2.33
CA PHE A 137 -6.14 -9.21 -2.07
C PHE A 137 -5.97 -8.41 -3.36
N ILE A 138 -5.06 -8.83 -4.26
CA ILE A 138 -4.86 -8.16 -5.55
C ILE A 138 -6.13 -8.21 -6.40
N ASP A 139 -6.75 -9.39 -6.53
CA ASP A 139 -7.95 -9.59 -7.35
C ASP A 139 -9.13 -8.75 -6.82
N THR A 140 -9.26 -8.64 -5.50
CA THR A 140 -10.32 -7.86 -4.87
C THR A 140 -10.07 -6.36 -4.99
N TYR A 141 -8.88 -5.91 -4.58
CA TYR A 141 -8.62 -4.48 -4.34
C TYR A 141 -7.82 -3.79 -5.44
N SER A 142 -7.56 -4.45 -6.56
CA SER A 142 -7.10 -3.78 -7.80
C SER A 142 -8.20 -2.98 -8.51
N TYR A 143 -9.45 -3.05 -8.01
CA TYR A 143 -10.60 -2.28 -8.48
C TYR A 143 -11.04 -1.25 -7.43
N LEU A 144 -10.99 0.05 -7.75
CA LEU A 144 -11.25 1.12 -6.78
C LEU A 144 -12.63 1.06 -6.11
N PRO A 145 -13.73 0.70 -6.78
CA PRO A 145 -15.02 0.56 -6.11
C PRO A 145 -15.04 -0.50 -4.99
N ASN A 146 -14.22 -1.55 -5.08
CA ASN A 146 -14.07 -2.51 -3.97
C ASN A 146 -13.33 -1.88 -2.78
N VAL A 147 -12.37 -0.98 -3.04
CA VAL A 147 -11.71 -0.19 -1.99
C VAL A 147 -12.71 0.76 -1.33
N LEU A 148 -13.56 1.44 -2.12
CA LEU A 148 -14.61 2.31 -1.58
C LEU A 148 -15.61 1.53 -0.73
N LYS A 149 -16.03 0.33 -1.19
CA LYS A 149 -16.91 -0.56 -0.43
C LYS A 149 -16.33 -0.93 0.92
N GLU A 150 -15.04 -1.24 0.96
CA GLU A 150 -14.36 -1.57 2.20
C GLU A 150 -14.22 -0.35 3.12
N MET A 151 -13.95 0.84 2.56
CA MET A 151 -13.98 2.09 3.32
C MET A 151 -15.34 2.34 3.98
N ASP A 152 -16.44 2.09 3.26
CA ASP A 152 -17.81 2.25 3.77
C ASP A 152 -18.13 1.22 4.86
N ARG A 153 -17.72 -0.03 4.68
CA ARG A 153 -17.83 -1.08 5.71
C ARG A 153 -17.09 -0.68 6.98
N LEU A 154 -15.85 -0.19 6.87
CA LEU A 154 -15.05 0.26 8.00
C LEU A 154 -15.75 1.41 8.75
N GLU A 155 -16.30 2.39 8.03
CA GLU A 155 -17.03 3.49 8.68
C GLU A 155 -18.30 3.03 9.39
N ALA A 156 -19.06 2.11 8.79
CA ALA A 156 -20.24 1.52 9.42
C ALA A 156 -19.89 0.77 10.72
N GLU A 157 -18.68 0.23 10.82
CA GLU A 157 -18.14 -0.42 12.03
C GLU A 157 -17.47 0.56 13.01
N GLY A 158 -17.49 1.86 12.74
CA GLY A 158 -16.81 2.88 13.55
C GLY A 158 -15.28 2.85 13.45
N LYS A 159 -14.73 2.21 12.42
CA LYS A 159 -13.29 2.14 12.13
C LYS A 159 -12.86 3.25 11.17
N TYR A 160 -11.55 3.47 11.09
CA TYR A 160 -10.95 4.46 10.19
C TYR A 160 -10.47 3.81 8.89
N TRP A 161 -10.46 4.58 7.80
CA TRP A 161 -9.96 4.12 6.50
C TRP A 161 -8.47 3.73 6.50
N LYS A 162 -7.69 4.13 7.51
CA LYS A 162 -6.30 3.71 7.68
C LYS A 162 -6.11 2.19 7.82
N GLU A 163 -7.19 1.45 8.05
CA GLU A 163 -7.18 -0.02 8.05
C GLU A 163 -6.97 -0.59 6.63
N ILE A 164 -7.17 0.20 5.57
CA ILE A 164 -6.89 -0.25 4.19
C ILE A 164 -6.04 0.76 3.40
N LEU A 165 -6.23 2.06 3.65
CA LEU A 165 -5.51 3.14 3.00
C LEU A 165 -4.19 3.44 3.72
N VAL A 166 -3.11 3.61 2.95
CA VAL A 166 -1.82 3.97 3.53
C VAL A 166 -1.73 5.46 3.86
N GLY A 167 -0.83 5.79 4.80
CA GLY A 167 -0.45 7.17 5.11
C GLY A 167 -0.66 7.52 6.58
N GLY A 168 -0.27 8.75 6.93
CA GLY A 168 -0.52 9.37 8.23
C GLY A 168 -1.92 9.96 8.25
N LEU A 169 -2.06 11.28 8.13
CA LEU A 169 -3.37 11.94 7.96
C LEU A 169 -3.85 11.90 6.50
N ASP A 170 -2.92 11.78 5.55
CA ASP A 170 -3.15 11.75 4.10
C ASP A 170 -3.90 10.50 3.61
N HIS A 171 -4.13 9.50 4.46
CA HIS A 171 -5.06 8.42 4.14
C HIS A 171 -6.49 8.97 3.93
N LEU A 172 -6.89 10.03 4.64
CA LEU A 172 -8.18 10.71 4.43
C LEU A 172 -8.24 11.37 3.04
N PHE A 173 -7.11 11.89 2.56
CA PHE A 173 -7.03 12.57 1.26
C PHE A 173 -7.24 11.54 0.16
N ARG A 174 -6.55 10.38 0.25
CA ARG A 174 -6.76 9.25 -0.65
C ARG A 174 -8.21 8.78 -0.65
N GLY A 175 -8.84 8.68 0.52
CA GLY A 175 -10.24 8.25 0.60
C GLY A 175 -11.20 9.20 -0.10
N LEU A 176 -11.02 10.52 0.04
CA LEU A 176 -11.84 11.51 -0.69
C LEU A 176 -11.60 11.46 -2.21
N ILE A 177 -10.35 11.28 -2.64
CA ILE A 177 -10.01 11.10 -4.07
C ILE A 177 -10.69 9.85 -4.62
N ILE A 178 -10.61 8.72 -3.91
CA ILE A 178 -11.23 7.45 -4.29
C ILE A 178 -12.76 7.61 -4.39
N SER A 179 -13.39 8.24 -3.39
CA SER A 179 -14.82 8.54 -3.37
C SER A 179 -15.24 9.36 -4.60
N LYS A 180 -14.49 10.40 -4.99
CA LYS A 180 -14.74 11.15 -6.24
C LYS A 180 -14.55 10.31 -7.50
N LEU A 181 -13.50 9.51 -7.57
CA LEU A 181 -13.22 8.67 -8.74
C LEU A 181 -14.29 7.57 -8.94
N CYS A 182 -15.02 7.21 -7.89
CA CYS A 182 -16.04 6.15 -7.89
C CYS A 182 -17.48 6.67 -7.89
N ASP A 183 -17.72 7.93 -8.25
CA ASP A 183 -19.06 8.54 -8.30
C ASP A 183 -19.88 8.33 -7.01
N ASP A 184 -19.22 8.42 -5.86
CA ASP A 184 -19.81 8.10 -4.56
C ASP A 184 -20.94 9.09 -4.20
N PRO A 185 -22.19 8.64 -4.02
CA PRO A 185 -23.30 9.51 -3.67
C PRO A 185 -23.14 10.16 -2.28
N ASN A 186 -22.30 9.56 -1.41
CA ASN A 186 -22.03 10.07 -0.07
C ASN A 186 -20.77 10.96 0.00
N PHE A 187 -20.19 11.33 -1.15
CA PHE A 187 -18.96 12.13 -1.18
C PHE A 187 -19.05 13.40 -0.34
N ASN A 188 -20.12 14.19 -0.48
CA ASN A 188 -20.25 15.46 0.24
C ASN A 188 -20.31 15.26 1.76
N VAL A 189 -20.99 14.21 2.22
CA VAL A 189 -21.07 13.85 3.65
C VAL A 189 -19.67 13.49 4.18
N LYS A 190 -18.90 12.70 3.42
CA LYS A 190 -17.52 12.35 3.77
C LYS A 190 -16.61 13.59 3.78
N LEU A 191 -16.76 14.48 2.80
CA LEU A 191 -15.98 15.71 2.71
C LEU A 191 -16.20 16.60 3.93
N GLU A 192 -17.46 16.86 4.30
CA GLU A 192 -17.82 17.68 5.47
C GLU A 192 -17.27 17.09 6.78
N LYS A 193 -17.44 15.77 6.95
CA LYS A 193 -16.91 15.04 8.12
C LYS A 193 -15.40 15.24 8.25
N TRP A 194 -14.64 15.05 7.17
CA TRP A 194 -13.19 15.13 7.22
C TRP A 194 -12.66 16.57 7.25
N ASP A 195 -13.35 17.54 6.66
CA ASP A 195 -13.05 18.98 6.82
C ASP A 195 -13.18 19.40 8.29
N SER A 196 -14.21 18.94 9.00
CA SER A 196 -14.37 19.17 10.44
C SER A 196 -13.22 18.58 11.27
N VAL A 197 -12.72 17.39 10.90
CA VAL A 197 -11.57 16.78 11.59
C VAL A 197 -10.28 17.53 11.29
N ILE A 198 -10.01 17.83 10.02
CA ILE A 198 -8.73 18.40 9.57
C ILE A 198 -8.60 19.87 9.98
N SER A 199 -9.71 20.62 10.05
CA SER A 199 -9.72 22.02 10.49
C SER A 199 -9.30 22.23 11.95
N GLN A 200 -9.26 21.17 12.77
CA GLN A 200 -8.77 21.25 14.15
C GLN A 200 -7.32 21.77 14.22
N SER A 201 -7.03 22.58 15.24
CA SER A 201 -5.74 23.26 15.42
C SER A 201 -4.54 22.30 15.45
N LYS A 202 -4.73 21.10 15.99
CA LYS A 202 -3.70 20.03 16.04
C LYS A 202 -3.23 19.58 14.65
N TYR A 203 -3.99 19.84 13.60
CA TYR A 203 -3.65 19.50 12.21
C TYR A 203 -3.35 20.73 11.35
N LYS A 204 -3.02 21.89 11.96
CA LYS A 204 -2.74 23.14 11.25
C LYS A 204 -1.75 23.01 10.10
N ILE A 205 -0.73 22.16 10.24
CA ILE A 205 0.27 21.91 9.17
C ILE A 205 -0.33 21.29 7.89
N TRP A 206 -1.52 20.69 7.99
CA TRP A 206 -2.22 20.04 6.88
C TRP A 206 -3.25 20.94 6.20
N HIS A 207 -3.61 22.08 6.79
CA HIS A 207 -4.70 22.93 6.33
C HIS A 207 -4.52 23.42 4.89
N SER A 208 -3.31 23.89 4.54
CA SER A 208 -3.02 24.35 3.17
C SER A 208 -3.15 23.22 2.15
N TYR A 209 -2.59 22.06 2.46
CA TYR A 209 -2.66 20.88 1.59
C TYR A 209 -4.09 20.36 1.41
N PHE A 210 -4.89 20.43 2.47
CA PHE A 210 -6.30 20.04 2.38
C PHE A 210 -7.13 21.02 1.55
N ASN A 211 -6.85 22.32 1.62
CA ASN A 211 -7.50 23.29 0.74
C ASN A 211 -7.14 23.03 -0.73
N THR A 212 -5.86 22.78 -1.04
CA THR A 212 -5.46 22.36 -2.39
C THR A 212 -6.18 21.08 -2.83
N LEU A 213 -6.37 20.11 -1.93
CA LEU A 213 -7.16 18.92 -2.23
C LEU A 213 -8.61 19.29 -2.59
N LYS A 214 -9.28 20.15 -1.82
CA LYS A 214 -10.66 20.57 -2.09
C LYS A 214 -10.80 21.17 -3.49
N ASP A 215 -9.92 22.09 -3.86
CA ASP A 215 -9.89 22.69 -5.20
C ASP A 215 -9.68 21.62 -6.28
N ARG A 216 -8.81 20.63 -6.01
CA ARG A 216 -8.58 19.52 -6.95
C ARG A 216 -9.80 18.60 -7.05
N LEU A 217 -10.51 18.32 -5.96
CA LEU A 217 -11.69 17.44 -5.94
C LEU A 217 -12.82 17.98 -6.84
N GLU A 218 -12.95 19.30 -6.99
CA GLU A 218 -13.98 19.91 -7.86
C GLU A 218 -13.82 19.56 -9.35
N THR A 219 -12.59 19.30 -9.78
CA THR A 219 -12.27 19.05 -11.20
C THR A 219 -12.06 17.57 -11.53
N ILE A 220 -12.06 16.69 -10.52
CA ILE A 220 -11.97 15.24 -10.73
C ILE A 220 -13.29 14.74 -11.31
N LYS A 221 -13.19 14.09 -12.47
CA LYS A 221 -14.30 13.35 -13.08
C LYS A 221 -14.29 11.90 -12.58
N PRO A 222 -15.45 11.32 -12.26
CA PRO A 222 -15.54 9.89 -11.97
C PRO A 222 -15.03 9.06 -13.15
N ILE A 223 -14.35 7.97 -12.82
CA ILE A 223 -13.84 6.98 -13.79
C ILE A 223 -14.56 5.64 -13.59
N TYR A 224 -15.01 5.39 -12.37
CA TYR A 224 -15.72 4.18 -11.99
C TYR A 224 -17.15 4.52 -11.58
N PRO A 225 -18.13 3.68 -11.94
CA PRO A 225 -19.46 3.79 -11.37
C PRO A 225 -19.42 3.47 -9.88
N TYR A 226 -20.36 4.05 -9.13
CA TYR A 226 -20.59 3.62 -7.76
C TYR A 226 -20.95 2.12 -7.73
N TYR A 227 -20.38 1.40 -6.76
CA TYR A 227 -20.72 -0.01 -6.53
C TYR A 227 -22.13 -0.06 -5.94
N LYS A 228 -23.16 -0.11 -6.79
CA LYS A 228 -24.49 -0.45 -6.29
C LYS A 228 -24.43 -1.91 -5.83
N ASN A 229 -24.94 -2.18 -4.63
CA ASN A 229 -25.14 -3.54 -4.14
C ASN A 229 -25.79 -4.36 -5.28
N VAL A 230 -25.02 -5.29 -5.83
CA VAL A 230 -25.56 -6.42 -6.58
C VAL A 230 -26.03 -7.42 -5.55
#